data_AF-A0A4U9DBU5-F1
#
_entry.id   AF-A0A4U9DBU5-F1
#
_cell.length_a   1.000
_cell.length_b   1.000
_cell.length_c   1.000
_cell.angle_alpha   90.00
_cell.angle_beta   90.00
_cell.angle_gamma   90.00
#
_symmetry.space_group_name_H-M   'P 1'
#
loop_
_entity.id
_entity.type
_entity.pdbx_description
1 polymer ?
#
loop_
_entity_poly.entity_id
_entity_poly.type
_entity_poly.pdbx_seq_one_letter_code
_entity_poly.pdbx_strand_id
1 'polypeptide(L)'
;MAFPSIAAVADGYKVFAVIDASGTYSKMAQEITLARVVQAGVIPMDTAAVASELQRTWNRPDAAEWAEVYTKVFPAYQLLIESYAKAQDVVKNGEQLDSQR
;
A
#
# COMPACT_ATOMS: atom_id res chain seq x y z
N MET A 1 -2.93 12.90 13.72
CA MET A 1 -2.47 13.47 12.43
C MET A 1 -3.02 14.87 12.12
N ALA A 2 -4.31 15.19 12.34
CA ALA A 2 -4.92 16.42 11.80
C ALA A 2 -4.27 17.75 12.18
N PHE A 3 -3.95 17.99 13.46
CA PHE A 3 -3.37 19.28 13.89
C PHE A 3 -2.00 19.58 13.25
N PRO A 4 -0.99 18.69 13.35
CA PRO A 4 0.30 18.95 12.70
C PRO A 4 0.19 18.98 11.17
N SER A 5 -0.71 18.21 10.56
CA SER A 5 -0.91 18.25 9.10
C SER A 5 -1.41 19.62 8.63
N ILE A 6 -2.41 20.19 9.31
CA ILE A 6 -2.96 21.50 8.95
C ILE A 6 -1.93 22.61 9.18
N ALA A 7 -1.20 22.55 10.30
CA ALA A 7 -0.13 23.51 10.58
C ALA A 7 0.98 23.46 9.52
N ALA A 8 1.42 22.27 9.12
CA ALA A 8 2.44 22.13 8.08
C ALA A 8 1.97 22.64 6.71
N VAL A 9 0.68 22.48 6.35
CA VAL A 9 0.16 23.12 5.14
C VAL A 9 0.20 24.65 5.25
N ALA A 10 -0.15 25.21 6.42
CA ALA A 10 -0.05 26.66 6.66
C ALA A 10 1.40 27.18 6.56
N ASP A 11 2.37 26.35 6.95
CA ASP A 11 3.81 26.64 6.80
C ASP A 11 4.34 26.43 5.36
N GLY A 12 3.46 26.07 4.40
CA GLY A 12 3.79 25.93 2.98
C GLY A 12 4.27 24.55 2.55
N TYR A 13 4.20 23.53 3.42
CA TYR A 13 4.56 22.15 3.04
C TYR A 13 3.45 21.47 2.24
N LYS A 14 3.84 20.59 1.32
CA LYS A 14 2.94 19.63 0.69
C LYS A 14 2.74 18.44 1.63
N VAL A 15 1.57 18.34 2.24
CA VAL A 15 1.29 17.32 3.25
C VAL A 15 0.44 16.19 2.68
N PHE A 16 0.91 14.97 2.87
CA PHE A 16 0.18 13.75 2.55
C PHE A 16 -0.18 13.02 3.84
N ALA A 17 -1.46 12.68 4.01
CA ALA A 17 -1.97 12.00 5.20
C ALA A 17 -2.34 10.56 4.90
N VAL A 18 -1.67 9.62 5.57
CA VAL A 18 -1.87 8.17 5.42
C VAL A 18 -3.00 7.72 6.35
N ILE A 19 -4.20 7.52 5.78
CA ILE A 19 -5.44 7.37 6.54
C ILE A 19 -5.60 5.96 7.14
N ASP A 20 -5.22 4.93 6.39
CA ASP A 20 -5.23 3.53 6.84
C ASP A 20 -4.19 3.23 7.94
N ALA A 21 -3.16 4.09 8.07
CA ALA A 21 -2.20 4.08 9.17
C ALA A 21 -2.54 5.06 10.32
N SER A 22 -3.70 5.71 10.28
CA SER A 22 -4.12 6.74 11.26
C SER A 22 -5.46 6.42 11.92
N GLY A 23 -5.43 6.04 13.20
CA GLY A 23 -6.64 5.66 13.96
C GLY A 23 -7.39 6.81 14.63
N THR A 24 -8.69 6.58 14.91
CA THR A 24 -9.54 7.42 15.78
C THR A 24 -10.66 6.56 16.39
N TYR A 25 -11.47 7.13 17.29
CA TYR A 25 -12.43 6.41 18.13
C TYR A 25 -13.77 6.05 17.45
N SER A 26 -14.07 6.59 16.27
CA SER A 26 -15.26 6.21 15.50
C SER A 26 -15.13 6.53 14.01
N LYS A 27 -15.96 5.87 13.18
CA LYS A 27 -16.02 6.16 11.74
C LYS A 27 -16.44 7.61 11.45
N MET A 28 -17.45 8.11 12.19
CA MET A 28 -17.89 9.49 12.09
C MET A 28 -16.76 10.49 12.42
N ALA A 29 -15.98 10.23 13.48
CA ALA A 29 -14.84 11.08 13.82
C ALA A 29 -13.75 11.06 12.74
N GLN A 30 -13.53 9.89 12.11
CA GLN A 30 -12.60 9.75 10.98
C GLN A 30 -13.06 10.58 9.78
N GLU A 31 -14.34 10.48 9.41
CA GLU A 31 -14.92 11.19 8.26
C GLU A 31 -14.91 12.70 8.45
N ILE A 32 -15.27 13.19 9.64
CA ILE A 32 -15.19 14.62 9.98
C ILE A 32 -13.74 15.10 9.91
N THR A 33 -12.81 14.33 10.46
CA THR A 33 -11.38 14.67 10.42
C THR A 33 -10.85 14.71 8.99
N LEU A 34 -11.20 13.71 8.17
CA LEU A 34 -10.83 13.64 6.77
C LEU A 34 -11.34 14.86 5.99
N ALA A 35 -12.61 15.21 6.16
CA ALA A 35 -13.19 16.39 5.52
C ALA A 35 -12.43 17.68 5.91
N ARG A 36 -12.10 17.83 7.20
CA ARG A 36 -11.37 18.99 7.71
C ARG A 36 -9.96 19.12 7.13
N VAL A 37 -9.19 18.02 7.05
CA VAL A 37 -7.82 18.08 6.54
C VAL A 37 -7.78 18.29 5.04
N VAL A 38 -8.73 17.71 4.30
CA VAL A 38 -8.88 17.94 2.84
C VAL A 38 -9.18 19.41 2.56
N GLN A 39 -10.12 20.02 3.29
CA GLN A 39 -10.43 21.45 3.16
C GLN A 39 -9.23 22.34 3.46
N ALA A 40 -8.33 21.90 4.35
CA ALA A 40 -7.10 22.61 4.68
C ALA A 40 -5.98 22.41 3.65
N GLY A 41 -6.18 21.62 2.58
CA GLY A 41 -5.19 21.38 1.52
C GLY A 41 -4.29 20.16 1.74
N VAL A 42 -4.58 19.30 2.72
CA VAL A 42 -3.87 18.03 2.92
C VAL A 42 -4.35 17.01 1.88
N ILE A 43 -3.42 16.24 1.32
CA ILE A 43 -3.72 15.17 0.35
C ILE A 43 -3.92 13.85 1.09
N PRO A 44 -5.14 13.30 1.17
CA PRO A 44 -5.36 11.99 1.79
C PRO A 44 -4.88 10.87 0.86
N MET A 45 -4.21 9.87 1.42
CA MET A 45 -3.78 8.67 0.72
C MET A 45 -3.73 7.46 1.67
N ASP A 46 -3.42 6.28 1.14
CA ASP A 46 -3.20 5.05 1.91
C ASP A 46 -1.73 4.58 1.82
N THR A 47 -1.38 3.57 2.60
CA THR A 47 -0.01 3.03 2.66
C THR A 47 0.46 2.49 1.30
N ALA A 48 -0.46 1.92 0.53
CA ALA A 48 -0.15 1.37 -0.78
C ALA A 48 0.15 2.45 -1.83
N ALA A 49 -0.60 3.56 -1.80
CA ALA A 49 -0.34 4.73 -2.61
C ALA A 49 1.02 5.33 -2.26
N VAL A 50 1.41 5.36 -0.97
CA VAL A 50 2.75 5.83 -0.57
C VAL A 50 3.83 4.96 -1.20
N ALA A 51 3.72 3.63 -1.06
CA ALA A 51 4.66 2.69 -1.66
C ALA A 51 4.72 2.86 -3.20
N SER A 52 3.56 2.98 -3.84
CA SER A 52 3.45 3.12 -5.30
C SER A 52 4.04 4.43 -5.82
N GLU A 53 3.80 5.56 -5.15
CA GLU A 53 4.34 6.86 -5.54
C GLU A 53 5.87 6.93 -5.36
N LEU A 54 6.41 6.26 -4.33
CA LEU A 54 7.85 6.13 -4.13
C LEU A 54 8.50 5.22 -5.17
N GLN A 55 7.88 4.07 -5.45
CA GLN A 55 8.38 3.09 -6.42
C GLN A 55 8.36 3.64 -7.86
N ARG A 56 7.27 4.34 -8.23
CA ARG A 56 6.94 4.91 -9.56
C ARG A 56 6.73 3.90 -10.69
N THR A 57 7.52 2.84 -10.76
CA THR A 57 7.47 1.85 -11.84
C THR A 57 7.99 0.49 -11.39
N TRP A 58 7.46 -0.58 -11.99
CA TRP A 58 7.96 -1.93 -11.79
C TRP A 58 9.18 -2.27 -12.66
N ASN A 59 9.43 -1.48 -13.71
CA ASN A 59 10.57 -1.71 -14.61
C ASN A 59 11.88 -1.21 -13.99
N ARG A 60 12.36 -1.91 -12.96
CA ARG A 60 13.52 -1.53 -12.14
C ARG A 60 14.29 -2.78 -11.71
N PRO A 61 15.60 -2.68 -11.45
CA PRO A 61 16.39 -3.83 -10.99
C PRO A 61 15.99 -4.32 -9.58
N ASP A 62 15.44 -3.44 -8.74
CA ASP A 62 14.99 -3.69 -7.36
C ASP A 62 13.52 -4.17 -7.28
N ALA A 63 12.90 -4.57 -8.39
CA ALA A 63 11.48 -4.91 -8.44
C ALA A 63 11.09 -6.05 -7.47
N ALA A 64 11.96 -7.03 -7.25
CA ALA A 64 11.70 -8.13 -6.31
C ALA A 64 11.65 -7.63 -4.86
N GLU A 65 12.53 -6.71 -4.47
CA GLU A 65 12.55 -6.10 -3.14
C GLU A 65 11.27 -5.28 -2.91
N TRP A 66 10.79 -4.57 -3.94
CA TRP A 66 9.50 -3.89 -3.88
C TRP A 66 8.33 -4.86 -3.72
N ALA A 67 8.35 -6.01 -4.39
CA ALA A 67 7.32 -7.03 -4.20
C ALA A 67 7.27 -7.51 -2.74
N GLU A 68 8.40 -7.65 -2.06
CA GLU A 68 8.46 -7.97 -0.63
C GLU A 68 7.84 -6.87 0.25
N VAL A 69 8.01 -5.59 -0.11
CA VAL A 69 7.33 -4.49 0.59
C VAL A 69 5.81 -4.60 0.43
N TYR A 70 5.33 -4.86 -0.78
CA TYR A 70 3.89 -4.99 -1.03
C TYR A 70 3.26 -6.17 -0.29
N THR A 71 4.00 -7.24 0.03
CA THR A 71 3.45 -8.34 0.83
C THR A 71 3.18 -7.95 2.27
N LYS A 72 3.85 -6.90 2.79
CA LYS A 72 3.59 -6.32 4.12
C LYS A 72 2.37 -5.40 4.14
N VAL A 73 2.07 -4.74 3.01
CA VAL A 73 0.89 -3.87 2.86
C VAL A 73 -0.35 -4.70 2.52
N PHE A 74 -0.19 -5.71 1.67
CA PHE A 74 -1.25 -6.56 1.15
C PHE A 74 -0.92 -8.04 1.40
N PRO A 75 -1.41 -8.65 2.50
CA PRO A 75 -1.11 -10.06 2.78
C PRO A 75 -1.53 -11.02 1.66
N ALA A 76 -2.60 -10.71 0.92
CA ALA A 76 -3.05 -11.52 -0.22
C ALA A 76 -2.04 -11.50 -1.39
N TYR A 77 -1.17 -10.49 -1.49
CA TYR A 77 -0.16 -10.40 -2.53
C TYR A 77 0.94 -11.47 -2.35
N GLN A 78 1.23 -11.84 -1.10
CA GLN A 78 2.11 -12.97 -0.80
C GLN A 78 1.56 -14.27 -1.40
N LEU A 79 0.27 -14.54 -1.20
CA LEU A 79 -0.40 -15.74 -1.71
C LEU A 79 -0.35 -15.80 -3.24
N LEU A 80 -0.52 -14.65 -3.90
CA LEU A 80 -0.39 -14.54 -5.35
C LEU A 80 1.03 -14.90 -5.84
N ILE A 81 2.06 -14.36 -5.18
CA ILE A 81 3.46 -14.63 -5.52
C ILE A 81 3.77 -16.12 -5.33
N GLU A 82 3.38 -16.70 -4.21
CA GLU A 82 3.61 -18.12 -3.90
C GLU A 82 2.91 -19.04 -4.90
N SER A 83 1.65 -18.75 -5.23
CA SER A 83 0.87 -19.50 -6.22
C SER A 83 1.52 -19.43 -7.61
N TYR A 84 1.96 -18.24 -8.04
CA TYR A 84 2.64 -18.06 -9.32
C TYR A 84 3.98 -18.79 -9.37
N ALA A 85 4.80 -18.67 -8.33
CA ALA A 85 6.10 -19.34 -8.24
C ALA A 85 5.93 -20.86 -8.32
N LYS A 86 4.97 -21.42 -7.57
CA LYS A 86 4.67 -22.86 -7.63
C LYS A 86 4.22 -23.29 -9.03
N ALA A 87 3.36 -22.51 -9.69
CA ALA A 87 2.93 -22.81 -11.06
C ALA A 87 4.11 -22.82 -12.05
N GLN A 88 5.05 -21.88 -11.92
CA GLN A 88 6.26 -21.85 -12.76
C GLN A 88 7.17 -23.05 -12.51
N ASP A 89 7.32 -23.48 -11.25
CA ASP A 89 8.13 -24.64 -10.89
C ASP A 89 7.55 -25.94 -11.45
N VAL A 90 6.22 -26.11 -11.41
CA VAL A 90 5.54 -27.26 -12.02
C VAL A 90 5.84 -27.33 -13.51
N VAL A 91 5.77 -26.21 -14.23
CA VAL A 91 6.07 -26.14 -15.67
C VAL A 91 7.53 -26.46 -15.96
N LYS A 92 8.47 -25.95 -15.16
CA LYS A 92 9.91 -26.16 -15.38
C LYS A 92 10.35 -27.57 -15.06
N ASN A 93 9.82 -28.16 -13.98
CA ASN A 93 10.28 -29.44 -13.45
C ASN A 93 9.41 -30.63 -13.89
N GLY A 94 8.29 -30.37 -14.58
CA GLY A 94 7.38 -31.42 -15.05
C GLY A 94 6.69 -32.18 -13.92
N GLU A 95 6.34 -31.50 -12.82
CA GLU A 95 5.60 -32.13 -11.72
C GLU A 95 4.27 -32.68 -12.23
N GLN A 96 3.95 -33.92 -11.84
CA GLN A 96 2.68 -34.55 -12.13
C GLN A 96 1.56 -33.79 -11.41
N LEU A 97 0.53 -33.38 -12.15
CA LEU A 97 -0.62 -32.66 -11.61
C LEU A 97 -1.26 -33.47 -10.48
N ASP A 98 -1.73 -32.80 -9.42
CA ASP A 98 -2.38 -33.48 -8.30
C ASP A 98 -3.63 -34.27 -8.73
N SER A 99 -4.29 -33.89 -9.83
CA SER A 99 -5.40 -34.66 -10.43
C SER A 99 -4.97 -35.99 -11.07
N GLN A 100 -3.67 -36.20 -11.27
CA GLN A 100 -3.07 -37.39 -11.87
C GLN A 100 -2.25 -38.21 -10.87
N ARG A 101 -2.19 -37.78 -9.59
CA ARG A 101 -1.71 -38.60 -8.46
C ARG A 101 -2.84 -39.47 -7.93
#